data_AF-A0A356U9U2-F1
#
_entry.id   AF-A0A356U9U2-F1
#
_cell.length_a   1.000
_cell.length_b   1.000
_cell.length_c   1.000
_cell.angle_alpha   90.00
_cell.angle_beta   90.00
_cell.angle_gamma   90.00
#
_symmetry.space_group_name_H-M   'P 1'
#
loop_
_entity.id
_entity.type
_entity.pdbx_description
1 polymer ?
#
loop_
_entity_poly.entity_id
_entity_poly.type
_entity_poly.pdbx_seq_one_letter_code
_entity_poly.pdbx_strand_id
1 'polypeptide(L)'
;MRSILKKLNQSVELGAEEYQQLMDYVNHLMLNSQESYAVFYEQYAFQLYRDYYTIIPRFQHGWDDLINYLLEHPQALHLFEIDPLPLQEFPPTLHPYLKYTFKQPVDSQVLHKLLESLSQAVANINVLPGPRQGEIVYKYEDDNNRKEIGLKSHFERLARYSFITRLQTYRYLTRNKAANDKFEYIDGDHLGGIFTNKEKSIYYFIFLSENDPVKAQNACRVLNIAFGK
;
A
#
# COMPACT_ATOMS: atom_id res chain seq x y z
N MET A 1 1.94 -20.03 17.37
CA MET A 1 3.00 -19.40 16.53
C MET A 1 4.11 -20.37 16.10
N ARG A 2 4.80 -21.10 17.00
CA ARG A 2 5.91 -22.00 16.63
C ARG A 2 5.59 -23.00 15.50
N SER A 3 4.39 -23.58 15.50
CA SER A 3 3.91 -24.49 14.45
C SER A 3 3.76 -23.79 13.09
N ILE A 4 3.19 -22.59 13.08
CA ILE A 4 2.98 -21.76 11.88
C ILE A 4 4.34 -21.36 11.28
N LEU A 5 5.28 -20.86 12.09
CA LEU A 5 6.62 -20.51 11.61
C LEU A 5 7.38 -21.73 11.08
N LYS A 6 7.20 -22.90 11.71
CA LYS A 6 7.77 -24.16 11.19
C LYS A 6 7.20 -24.50 9.81
N LYS A 7 5.89 -24.34 9.60
CA LYS A 7 5.26 -24.53 8.29
C LYS A 7 5.83 -23.59 7.23
N LEU A 8 5.97 -22.29 7.55
CA LEU A 8 6.61 -21.32 6.66
C LEU A 8 8.03 -21.76 6.28
N ASN A 9 8.87 -22.12 7.26
CA ASN A 9 10.24 -22.59 7.00
C ASN A 9 10.29 -23.85 6.12
N GLN A 10 9.25 -24.69 6.18
CA GLN A 10 9.11 -25.90 5.38
C GLN A 10 8.38 -25.67 4.06
N SER A 11 8.02 -24.43 3.73
CA SER A 11 7.18 -24.06 2.57
C SER A 11 5.86 -24.83 2.51
N VAL A 12 5.30 -25.16 3.69
CA VAL A 12 3.98 -25.76 3.83
C VAL A 12 2.95 -24.64 3.87
N GLU A 13 1.91 -24.76 3.04
CA GLU A 13 0.84 -23.78 2.93
C GLU A 13 0.05 -23.65 4.24
N LEU A 14 -0.25 -22.41 4.62
CA LEU A 14 -1.05 -22.07 5.79
C LEU A 14 -2.54 -22.07 5.42
N GLY A 15 -3.36 -22.65 6.29
CA GLY A 15 -4.82 -22.45 6.22
C GLY A 15 -5.21 -21.00 6.56
N ALA A 16 -6.44 -20.60 6.24
CA ALA A 16 -6.92 -19.24 6.47
C ALA A 16 -6.81 -18.77 7.93
N GLU A 17 -7.13 -19.65 8.89
CA GLU A 17 -6.99 -19.35 10.32
C GLU A 17 -5.53 -19.19 10.74
N GLU A 18 -4.63 -20.04 10.23
CA GLU A 18 -3.20 -19.98 10.54
C GLU A 18 -2.56 -18.72 9.94
N TYR A 19 -2.95 -18.37 8.71
CA TYR A 19 -2.57 -17.11 8.08
C TYR A 19 -3.06 -15.92 8.90
N GLN A 20 -4.31 -15.92 9.36
CA GLN A 20 -4.82 -14.83 10.20
C GLN A 20 -4.05 -14.71 11.51
N GLN A 21 -3.79 -15.83 12.20
CA GLN A 21 -2.96 -15.84 13.41
C GLN A 21 -1.55 -15.30 13.14
N LEU A 22 -0.97 -15.61 11.97
CA LEU A 22 0.31 -15.05 11.56
C LEU A 22 0.22 -13.53 11.39
N MET A 23 -0.80 -13.02 10.71
CA MET A 23 -0.97 -11.58 10.49
C MET A 23 -1.22 -10.81 11.78
N ASP A 24 -1.99 -11.38 12.71
CA ASP A 24 -2.21 -10.78 14.03
C ASP A 24 -0.89 -10.72 14.83
N TYR A 25 -0.05 -11.75 14.71
CA TYR A 25 1.27 -11.77 15.32
C TYR A 25 2.23 -10.76 14.69
N VAL A 26 2.23 -10.64 13.35
CA VAL A 26 3.01 -9.63 12.62
C VAL A 26 2.64 -8.22 13.10
N ASN A 27 1.35 -7.93 13.21
CA ASN A 27 0.86 -6.64 13.72
C ASN A 27 1.25 -6.40 15.17
N HIS A 28 1.14 -7.43 16.02
CA HIS A 28 1.57 -7.35 17.40
C HIS A 28 3.08 -7.04 17.51
N LEU A 29 3.92 -7.71 16.71
CA LEU A 29 5.35 -7.43 16.66
C LEU A 29 5.61 -5.98 16.22
N MET A 30 4.97 -5.51 15.14
CA MET A 30 5.16 -4.15 14.64
C MET A 30 4.88 -3.08 15.72
N LEU A 31 3.83 -3.28 16.51
CA LEU A 31 3.40 -2.31 17.52
C LEU A 31 4.16 -2.40 18.84
N ASN A 32 4.65 -3.58 19.22
CA ASN A 32 5.15 -3.85 20.58
C ASN A 32 6.64 -4.23 20.64
N SER A 33 7.26 -4.63 19.52
CA SER A 33 8.68 -4.99 19.49
C SER A 33 9.29 -4.80 18.11
N GLN A 34 9.84 -3.61 17.88
CA GLN A 34 10.42 -3.22 16.59
C GLN A 34 11.61 -4.11 16.19
N GLU A 35 12.45 -4.52 17.14
CA GLU A 35 13.60 -5.39 16.89
C GLU A 35 13.15 -6.78 16.43
N SER A 36 12.18 -7.37 17.12
CA SER A 36 11.62 -8.67 16.75
C SER A 36 10.90 -8.61 15.42
N TYR A 37 10.19 -7.50 15.16
CA TYR A 37 9.56 -7.25 13.87
C TYR A 37 10.59 -7.18 12.74
N ALA A 38 11.69 -6.45 12.94
CA ALA A 38 12.74 -6.33 11.93
C ALA A 38 13.33 -7.70 11.55
N VAL A 39 13.62 -8.55 12.55
CA VAL A 39 14.10 -9.93 12.30
C VAL A 39 13.05 -10.74 11.54
N PHE A 40 11.78 -10.66 11.95
CA PHE A 40 10.69 -11.33 11.24
C PHE A 40 10.58 -10.86 9.78
N TYR A 41 10.63 -9.55 9.55
CA TYR A 41 10.56 -8.94 8.23
C TYR A 41 11.67 -9.47 7.32
N GLU A 42 12.93 -9.43 7.77
CA GLU A 42 14.07 -9.90 6.97
C GLU A 42 13.93 -11.38 6.59
N GLN A 43 13.38 -12.18 7.49
CA GLN A 43 13.26 -13.62 7.28
C GLN A 43 12.06 -14.00 6.41
N TYR A 44 10.92 -13.32 6.56
CA TYR A 44 9.63 -13.80 6.03
C TYR A 44 8.94 -12.86 5.04
N ALA A 45 9.33 -11.58 4.91
CA ALA A 45 8.60 -10.64 4.05
C ALA A 45 8.57 -11.08 2.58
N PHE A 46 9.70 -11.52 2.03
CA PHE A 46 9.75 -12.04 0.66
C PHE A 46 8.91 -13.31 0.48
N GLN A 47 8.96 -14.21 1.46
CA GLN A 47 8.16 -15.43 1.43
C GLN A 47 6.66 -15.13 1.47
N LEU A 48 6.23 -14.21 2.33
CA LEU A 48 4.84 -13.76 2.43
C LEU A 48 4.35 -13.14 1.13
N TYR A 49 5.18 -12.34 0.47
CA TYR A 49 4.83 -11.80 -0.84
C TYR A 49 4.73 -12.90 -1.91
N ARG A 50 5.71 -13.80 -1.98
CA ARG A 50 5.77 -14.86 -2.99
C ARG A 50 4.63 -15.88 -2.85
N ASP A 51 4.39 -16.36 -1.63
CA ASP A 51 3.51 -17.50 -1.38
C ASP A 51 2.06 -17.04 -1.12
N TYR A 52 1.90 -15.85 -0.54
CA TYR A 52 0.60 -15.35 -0.05
C TYR A 52 0.20 -14.00 -0.64
N TYR A 53 0.98 -13.44 -1.58
CA TYR A 53 0.75 -12.09 -2.14
C TYR A 53 0.55 -11.02 -1.04
N THR A 54 1.20 -11.22 0.10
CA THR A 54 1.04 -10.39 1.30
C THR A 54 2.26 -9.51 1.44
N ILE A 55 2.06 -8.21 1.36
CA ILE A 55 3.11 -7.22 1.55
C ILE A 55 3.04 -6.75 3.01
N ILE A 56 4.07 -7.06 3.78
CA ILE A 56 4.26 -6.47 5.10
C ILE A 56 5.31 -5.34 4.96
N PRO A 57 5.09 -4.15 5.54
CA PRO A 57 6.04 -3.05 5.40
C PRO A 57 7.18 -3.19 6.41
N ARG A 58 8.39 -2.72 6.09
CA ARG A 58 9.50 -2.75 7.07
C ARG A 58 9.26 -1.86 8.28
N PHE A 59 8.55 -0.76 8.07
CA PHE A 59 8.24 0.26 9.06
C PHE A 59 6.73 0.48 9.12
N GLN A 60 6.23 0.93 10.26
CA GLN A 60 4.81 1.27 10.41
C GLN A 60 4.35 2.36 9.44
N HIS A 61 5.26 3.30 9.13
CA HIS A 61 5.10 4.33 8.11
C HIS A 61 6.26 4.24 7.12
N GLY A 62 5.95 4.20 5.84
CA GLY A 62 6.94 3.93 4.79
C GLY A 62 6.63 4.62 3.48
N TRP A 63 6.78 3.87 2.39
CA TRP A 63 6.61 4.38 1.03
C TRP A 63 5.25 5.02 0.79
N ASP A 64 4.15 4.31 1.08
CA ASP A 64 2.79 4.80 0.85
C ASP A 64 2.52 6.09 1.68
N ASP A 65 2.99 6.15 2.93
CA ASP A 65 2.88 7.35 3.79
C ASP A 65 3.73 8.52 3.28
N LEU A 66 4.94 8.25 2.76
CA LEU A 66 5.79 9.27 2.15
C LEU A 66 5.16 9.84 0.88
N ILE A 67 4.62 8.99 0.00
CA ILE A 67 3.91 9.45 -1.20
C ILE A 67 2.74 10.34 -0.77
N ASN A 68 1.91 9.89 0.18
CA ASN A 68 0.78 10.70 0.64
C ASN A 68 1.24 12.07 1.19
N TYR A 69 2.32 12.10 1.98
CA TYR A 69 2.91 13.35 2.47
C TYR A 69 3.35 14.28 1.33
N LEU A 70 4.04 13.74 0.33
CA LEU A 70 4.57 14.50 -0.80
C LEU A 70 3.48 15.01 -1.76
N LEU A 71 2.36 14.29 -1.86
CA LEU A 71 1.18 14.77 -2.58
C LEU A 71 0.54 15.98 -1.90
N GLU A 72 0.52 15.98 -0.56
CA GLU A 72 0.01 17.10 0.25
C GLU A 72 1.02 18.25 0.36
N HIS A 73 2.32 17.96 0.22
CA HIS A 73 3.42 18.92 0.34
C HIS A 73 4.38 18.81 -0.86
N PRO A 74 3.96 19.14 -2.09
CA PRO A 74 4.80 18.98 -3.29
C PRO A 74 6.08 19.81 -3.26
N GLN A 75 6.12 20.87 -2.46
CA GLN A 75 7.34 21.62 -2.21
C GLN A 75 8.39 20.77 -1.51
N ALA A 76 8.05 19.78 -0.67
CA ALA A 76 9.04 18.98 0.08
C ALA A 76 9.96 18.12 -0.80
N LEU A 77 9.69 18.03 -2.11
CA LEU A 77 10.49 17.25 -3.06
C LEU A 77 11.93 17.75 -3.17
N HIS A 78 12.14 19.07 -3.17
CA HIS A 78 13.49 19.65 -3.27
C HIS A 78 14.38 19.27 -2.08
N LEU A 79 13.79 18.87 -0.95
CA LEU A 79 14.55 18.49 0.25
C LEU A 79 15.39 17.22 0.04
N PHE A 80 15.00 16.35 -0.91
CA PHE A 80 15.75 15.13 -1.25
C PHE A 80 17.05 15.40 -2.00
N GLU A 81 17.27 16.64 -2.45
CA GLU A 81 18.51 17.10 -3.07
C GLU A 81 19.54 17.61 -2.03
N ILE A 82 19.12 17.79 -0.78
CA ILE A 82 19.94 18.32 0.32
C ILE A 82 20.58 17.17 1.09
N ASP A 83 21.89 17.23 1.32
CA ASP A 83 22.66 16.25 2.10
C ASP A 83 23.27 16.89 3.37
N PRO A 84 22.95 16.40 4.58
CA PRO A 84 21.99 15.34 4.88
C PRO A 84 20.54 15.77 4.70
N LEU A 85 19.66 14.80 4.40
CA LEU A 85 18.20 15.01 4.28
C LEU A 85 17.68 15.73 5.55
N PRO A 86 17.03 16.90 5.43
CA PRO A 86 16.54 17.67 6.58
C PRO A 86 15.29 17.01 7.17
N LEU A 87 15.49 16.00 8.03
CA LEU A 87 14.42 15.19 8.59
C LEU A 87 13.37 15.98 9.38
N GLN A 88 13.75 17.12 9.96
CA GLN A 88 12.83 17.98 10.70
C GLN A 88 11.68 18.54 9.86
N GLU A 89 11.83 18.56 8.53
CA GLU A 89 10.80 18.98 7.58
C GLU A 89 9.79 17.87 7.26
N PHE A 90 9.97 16.68 7.84
CA PHE A 90 9.08 15.52 7.66
C PHE A 90 8.43 15.12 8.99
N PRO A 91 7.23 14.53 8.94
CA PRO A 91 6.59 13.96 10.12
C PRO A 91 7.52 13.01 10.89
N PRO A 92 7.60 13.11 12.24
CA PRO A 92 8.47 12.25 13.05
C PRO A 92 8.25 10.75 12.83
N THR A 93 7.02 10.35 12.50
CA THR A 93 6.65 8.98 12.19
C THR A 93 7.34 8.42 10.95
N LEU A 94 7.74 9.26 9.99
CA LEU A 94 8.47 8.88 8.78
C LEU A 94 10.00 8.83 8.99
N HIS A 95 10.53 9.42 10.06
CA HIS A 95 11.98 9.53 10.27
C HIS A 95 12.71 8.19 10.24
N PRO A 96 12.21 7.10 10.85
CA PRO A 96 12.88 5.80 10.78
C PRO A 96 13.03 5.29 9.35
N TYR A 97 11.96 5.42 8.54
CA TYR A 97 11.96 5.03 7.14
C TYR A 97 12.91 5.90 6.32
N LEU A 98 12.86 7.22 6.49
CA LEU A 98 13.70 8.15 5.75
C LEU A 98 15.19 7.93 6.03
N LYS A 99 15.58 7.81 7.31
CA LYS A 99 16.97 7.51 7.72
C LYS A 99 17.47 6.19 7.17
N TYR A 100 16.60 5.19 7.09
CA TYR A 100 16.96 3.87 6.62
C TYR A 100 17.12 3.83 5.10
N THR A 101 16.19 4.46 4.38
CA THR A 101 16.05 4.34 2.93
C THR A 101 16.93 5.34 2.19
N PHE A 102 17.08 6.57 2.69
CA PHE A 102 17.80 7.66 2.03
C PHE A 102 19.09 7.97 2.79
N LYS A 103 20.07 7.07 2.71
CA LYS A 103 21.37 7.23 3.38
C LYS A 103 22.35 8.03 2.53
N GLN A 104 22.16 8.00 1.22
CA GLN A 104 22.98 8.67 0.23
C GLN A 104 22.07 9.38 -0.79
N PRO A 105 22.53 10.48 -1.42
CA PRO A 105 21.74 11.17 -2.44
C PRO A 105 21.28 10.28 -3.60
N VAL A 106 22.06 9.24 -3.94
CA VAL A 106 21.69 8.26 -4.99
C VAL A 106 20.43 7.46 -4.65
N ASP A 107 20.12 7.27 -3.37
CA ASP A 107 18.95 6.52 -2.92
C ASP A 107 17.63 7.26 -3.28
N SER A 108 17.71 8.58 -3.44
CA SER A 108 16.58 9.43 -3.86
C SER A 108 16.23 9.26 -5.34
N GLN A 109 17.06 8.61 -6.17
CA GLN A 109 16.82 8.51 -7.62
C GLN A 109 15.50 7.80 -7.98
N VAL A 110 15.12 6.76 -7.24
CA VAL A 110 13.85 6.06 -7.45
C VAL A 110 12.67 7.00 -7.16
N LEU A 111 12.79 7.79 -6.09
CA LEU A 111 11.80 8.78 -5.73
C LEU A 111 11.71 9.87 -6.80
N HIS A 112 12.84 10.42 -7.27
CA HIS A 112 12.85 11.42 -8.35
C HIS A 112 12.16 10.93 -9.62
N LYS A 113 12.45 9.70 -10.08
CA LYS A 113 11.79 9.12 -11.27
C LYS A 113 10.28 8.99 -11.10
N LEU A 114 9.84 8.59 -9.91
CA LEU A 114 8.43 8.48 -9.60
C LEU A 114 7.74 9.85 -9.53
N LEU A 115 8.39 10.84 -8.94
CA LEU A 115 7.87 12.20 -8.85
C LEU A 115 7.86 12.92 -10.21
N GLU A 116 8.86 12.66 -11.05
CA GLU A 116 8.85 13.09 -12.43
C GLU A 116 7.67 12.46 -13.18
N SER A 117 7.46 11.16 -13.00
CA SER A 117 6.28 10.47 -13.56
C SER A 117 4.97 11.06 -13.05
N LEU A 118 4.89 11.40 -11.76
CA LEU A 118 3.72 12.05 -11.16
C LEU A 118 3.50 13.46 -11.70
N SER A 119 4.55 14.29 -11.79
CA SER A 119 4.44 15.66 -12.28
C SER A 119 4.11 15.73 -13.78
N GLN A 120 4.62 14.77 -14.58
CA GLN A 120 4.24 14.63 -15.98
C GLN A 120 2.81 14.09 -16.15
N ALA A 121 2.41 13.10 -15.34
CA ALA A 121 1.09 12.48 -15.45
C ALA A 121 -0.03 13.32 -14.82
N VAL A 122 0.30 14.17 -13.85
CA VAL A 122 -0.65 14.99 -13.08
C VAL A 122 -0.28 16.45 -13.26
N ALA A 123 -0.82 17.06 -14.32
CA ALA A 123 -0.55 18.45 -14.70
C ALA A 123 -0.78 19.48 -13.58
N ASN A 124 -1.58 19.14 -12.57
CA ASN A 124 -1.69 19.89 -11.33
C ASN A 124 -1.94 18.95 -10.15
N ILE A 125 -0.88 18.60 -9.43
CA ILE A 125 -0.94 17.69 -8.27
C ILE A 125 -1.83 18.24 -7.13
N ASN A 126 -2.08 19.57 -7.14
CA ASN A 126 -3.03 20.22 -6.24
C ASN A 126 -4.50 19.86 -6.54
N VAL A 127 -4.76 19.04 -7.56
CA VAL A 127 -6.09 18.58 -7.96
C VAL A 127 -6.22 17.09 -7.64
N LEU A 128 -5.97 16.73 -6.39
CA LEU A 128 -6.38 15.46 -5.80
C LEU A 128 -7.65 15.67 -4.97
N PRO A 129 -8.44 14.61 -4.72
CA PRO A 129 -9.51 14.70 -3.73
C PRO A 129 -8.90 15.02 -2.37
N GLY A 130 -9.61 15.81 -1.58
CA GLY A 130 -9.20 16.17 -0.23
C GLY A 130 -9.17 14.97 0.70
N PRO A 131 -8.60 15.12 1.90
CA PRO A 131 -8.58 14.04 2.88
C PRO A 131 -10.01 13.63 3.28
N ARG A 132 -10.23 12.33 3.45
CA ARG A 132 -11.47 11.75 3.98
C ARG A 132 -11.80 12.31 5.35
N GLN A 133 -13.09 12.47 5.63
CA GLN A 133 -13.59 12.80 6.96
C GLN A 133 -13.97 11.49 7.66
N GLY A 134 -13.06 10.97 8.50
CA GLY A 134 -13.28 9.77 9.31
C GLY A 134 -12.44 8.54 8.92
N GLU A 135 -12.79 7.40 9.53
CA GLU A 135 -12.11 6.13 9.29
C GLU A 135 -12.49 5.52 7.94
N ILE A 136 -11.55 4.79 7.34
CA ILE A 136 -11.83 4.06 6.11
C ILE A 136 -12.83 2.92 6.35
N VAL A 137 -13.72 2.71 5.39
CA VAL A 137 -14.67 1.60 5.41
C VAL A 137 -14.21 0.48 4.48
N TYR A 138 -14.17 -0.75 5.00
CA TYR A 138 -13.96 -1.95 4.19
C TYR A 138 -15.28 -2.71 4.04
N LYS A 139 -15.65 -3.04 2.80
CA LYS A 139 -16.77 -3.91 2.49
C LYS A 139 -16.29 -5.08 1.65
N TYR A 140 -16.52 -6.29 2.14
CA TYR A 140 -16.24 -7.51 1.40
C TYR A 140 -17.58 -8.11 0.99
N GLU A 141 -17.68 -8.72 -0.20
CA GLU A 141 -18.87 -9.49 -0.56
C GLU A 141 -19.08 -10.62 0.46
N ASP A 142 -20.36 -10.97 0.67
CA ASP A 142 -20.78 -11.91 1.70
C ASP A 142 -19.87 -13.14 1.74
N ASP A 143 -19.48 -13.51 2.96
CA ASP A 143 -18.56 -14.61 3.28
C ASP A 143 -17.05 -14.35 3.02
N ASN A 144 -16.62 -13.12 2.66
CA ASN A 144 -15.21 -12.82 2.32
C ASN A 144 -14.48 -11.80 3.21
N ASN A 145 -14.80 -11.67 4.49
CA ASN A 145 -13.99 -10.78 5.35
C ASN A 145 -12.53 -11.27 5.51
N ARG A 146 -12.23 -12.53 5.13
CA ARG A 146 -10.95 -13.23 5.38
C ARG A 146 -10.58 -14.38 4.41
N LYS A 147 -11.34 -14.68 3.34
CA LYS A 147 -11.02 -15.87 2.51
C LYS A 147 -9.86 -15.63 1.54
N GLU A 148 -9.68 -14.40 1.09
CA GLU A 148 -8.66 -14.08 0.10
C GLU A 148 -7.38 -13.57 0.75
N ILE A 149 -6.43 -14.49 0.87
CA ILE A 149 -5.08 -14.23 1.36
C ILE A 149 -4.45 -13.07 0.55
N GLY A 150 -3.86 -12.12 1.28
CA GLY A 150 -3.21 -10.94 0.71
C GLY A 150 -4.13 -9.75 0.45
N LEU A 151 -5.45 -9.97 0.25
CA LEU A 151 -6.38 -8.88 -0.07
C LEU A 151 -6.47 -7.84 1.04
N LYS A 152 -6.50 -8.27 2.30
CA LYS A 152 -6.51 -7.36 3.45
C LYS A 152 -5.28 -6.46 3.47
N SER A 153 -4.09 -7.03 3.31
CA SER A 153 -2.82 -6.28 3.23
C SER A 153 -2.83 -5.27 2.08
N HIS A 154 -3.38 -5.66 0.91
CA HIS A 154 -3.55 -4.75 -0.23
C HIS A 154 -4.50 -3.57 0.10
N PHE A 155 -5.63 -3.85 0.73
CA PHE A 155 -6.59 -2.83 1.17
C PHE A 155 -6.00 -1.91 2.25
N GLU A 156 -5.22 -2.44 3.19
CA GLU A 156 -4.54 -1.65 4.21
C GLU A 156 -3.48 -0.72 3.63
N ARG A 157 -2.83 -1.09 2.50
CA ARG A 157 -1.97 -0.18 1.75
C ARG A 157 -2.76 0.92 1.07
N LEU A 158 -3.86 0.59 0.38
CA LEU A 158 -4.75 1.58 -0.22
C LEU A 158 -5.33 2.54 0.83
N ALA A 159 -5.62 2.05 2.03
CA ALA A 159 -6.14 2.87 3.13
C ALA A 159 -5.22 4.02 3.57
N ARG A 160 -3.93 3.95 3.24
CA ARG A 160 -2.94 5.00 3.55
C ARG A 160 -3.18 6.29 2.77
N TYR A 161 -3.84 6.22 1.62
CA TYR A 161 -4.13 7.39 0.81
C TYR A 161 -5.31 8.14 1.42
N SER A 162 -5.07 9.38 1.86
CA SER A 162 -6.01 10.13 2.69
C SER A 162 -7.34 10.39 1.98
N PHE A 163 -7.34 10.45 0.65
CA PHE A 163 -8.53 10.67 -0.19
C PHE A 163 -9.45 9.44 -0.37
N ILE A 164 -9.07 8.25 0.09
CA ILE A 164 -9.89 7.03 -0.07
C ILE A 164 -10.82 6.85 1.12
N THR A 165 -12.13 6.86 0.89
CA THR A 165 -13.17 6.73 1.94
C THR A 165 -13.63 5.29 2.16
N ARG A 166 -13.67 4.48 1.09
CA ARG A 166 -14.16 3.10 1.16
C ARG A 166 -13.50 2.21 0.11
N LEU A 167 -13.30 0.95 0.47
CA LEU A 167 -12.89 -0.13 -0.43
C LEU A 167 -13.95 -1.23 -0.42
N GLN A 168 -14.42 -1.65 -1.59
CA GLN A 168 -15.50 -2.63 -1.70
C GLN A 168 -15.26 -3.67 -2.78
N THR A 169 -15.12 -4.94 -2.44
CA THR A 169 -15.09 -6.02 -3.45
C THR A 169 -16.46 -6.19 -4.10
N TYR A 170 -16.51 -6.60 -5.38
CA TYR A 170 -17.78 -6.87 -6.08
C TYR A 170 -17.74 -8.03 -7.10
N ARG A 171 -16.57 -8.60 -7.42
CA ARG A 171 -16.49 -9.72 -8.37
C ARG A 171 -15.19 -10.53 -8.26
N TYR A 172 -15.30 -11.84 -8.47
CA TYR A 172 -14.16 -12.76 -8.63
C TYR A 172 -14.01 -13.22 -10.08
N LEU A 173 -12.79 -13.21 -10.60
CA LEU A 173 -12.42 -13.90 -11.84
C LEU A 173 -11.48 -15.06 -11.53
N THR A 174 -11.98 -16.27 -11.70
CA THR A 174 -11.25 -17.53 -11.46
C THR A 174 -10.59 -18.10 -12.71
N ARG A 175 -11.06 -17.74 -13.92
CA ARG A 175 -10.57 -18.30 -15.19
C ARG A 175 -9.69 -17.37 -16.02
N ASN A 176 -9.97 -16.06 -15.99
CA ASN A 176 -9.20 -15.04 -16.70
C ASN A 176 -8.62 -14.07 -15.67
N LYS A 177 -7.50 -14.44 -15.05
CA LYS A 177 -6.76 -13.53 -14.16
C LYS A 177 -6.25 -12.35 -14.96
N ALA A 178 -6.29 -11.18 -14.35
CA ALA A 178 -5.53 -10.05 -14.84
C ALA A 178 -4.03 -10.36 -14.74
N ALA A 179 -3.26 -9.89 -15.71
CA ALA A 179 -1.81 -10.07 -15.70
C ALA A 179 -1.15 -9.30 -14.55
N ASN A 180 -1.70 -8.12 -14.23
CA ASN A 180 -1.20 -7.23 -13.19
C ASN A 180 -2.36 -6.54 -12.47
N ASP A 181 -2.10 -6.10 -11.25
CA ASP A 181 -2.97 -5.15 -10.55
C ASP A 181 -3.00 -3.83 -11.33
N LYS A 182 -4.18 -3.22 -11.39
CA LYS A 182 -4.41 -1.98 -12.13
C LYS A 182 -5.55 -1.22 -11.48
N PHE A 183 -5.48 0.10 -11.58
CA PHE A 183 -6.56 1.00 -11.23
C PHE A 183 -7.16 1.63 -12.48
N GLU A 184 -8.48 1.74 -12.51
CA GLU A 184 -9.23 2.24 -13.64
C GLU A 184 -10.16 3.35 -13.18
N TYR A 185 -10.20 4.45 -13.93
CA TYR A 185 -11.17 5.50 -13.70
C TYR A 185 -12.57 5.00 -14.08
N ILE A 186 -13.56 5.25 -13.21
CA ILE A 186 -14.97 4.91 -13.48
C ILE A 186 -15.80 6.18 -13.56
N ASP A 187 -15.84 6.95 -12.47
CA ASP A 187 -16.60 8.21 -12.38
C ASP A 187 -15.95 9.18 -11.36
N GLY A 188 -16.57 10.33 -11.10
CA GLY A 188 -16.02 11.42 -10.29
C GLY A 188 -15.69 11.09 -8.83
N ASP A 189 -16.30 10.06 -8.24
CA ASP A 189 -16.04 9.60 -6.86
C ASP A 189 -15.66 8.10 -6.78
N HIS A 190 -15.46 7.43 -7.91
CA HIS A 190 -15.21 5.98 -7.94
C HIS A 190 -14.08 5.60 -8.89
N LEU A 191 -13.20 4.73 -8.40
CA LEU A 191 -12.24 4.00 -9.22
C LEU A 191 -12.51 2.49 -9.14
N GLY A 192 -12.13 1.77 -10.19
CA GLY A 192 -12.02 0.32 -10.20
C GLY A 192 -10.61 -0.09 -9.84
N GLY A 193 -10.46 -1.17 -9.09
CA GLY A 193 -9.19 -1.80 -8.81
C GLY A 193 -9.26 -3.30 -9.03
N ILE A 194 -8.13 -3.88 -9.43
CA ILE A 194 -7.95 -5.32 -9.53
C ILE A 194 -6.85 -5.74 -8.56
N PHE A 195 -7.11 -6.76 -7.76
CA PHE A 195 -6.14 -7.44 -6.91
C PHE A 195 -5.98 -8.86 -7.42
N THR A 196 -4.74 -9.28 -7.67
CA THR A 196 -4.43 -10.58 -8.24
C THR A 196 -3.46 -11.34 -7.34
N ASN A 197 -3.93 -12.43 -6.73
CA ASN A 197 -3.08 -13.36 -5.98
C ASN A 197 -2.65 -14.54 -6.87
N LYS A 198 -2.17 -15.66 -6.31
CA LYS A 198 -1.77 -16.85 -7.09
C LYS A 198 -2.93 -17.50 -7.83
N GLU A 199 -4.13 -17.50 -7.25
CA GLU A 199 -5.26 -18.31 -7.69
C GLU A 199 -6.26 -17.56 -8.56
N LYS A 200 -6.54 -16.29 -8.24
CA LYS A 200 -7.64 -15.53 -8.85
C LYS A 200 -7.38 -14.02 -8.87
N SER A 201 -8.22 -13.31 -9.59
CA SER A 201 -8.30 -11.85 -9.56
C SER A 201 -9.62 -11.42 -8.94
N ILE A 202 -9.57 -10.36 -8.13
CA ILE A 202 -10.70 -9.80 -7.41
C ILE A 202 -10.85 -8.36 -7.87
N TYR A 203 -12.05 -8.01 -8.30
CA TYR A 203 -12.40 -6.64 -8.63
C TYR A 203 -13.03 -5.97 -7.42
N TYR A 204 -12.63 -4.73 -7.20
CA TYR A 204 -13.16 -3.89 -6.13
C TYR A 204 -13.33 -2.46 -6.61
N PHE A 205 -14.20 -1.73 -5.92
CA PHE A 205 -14.35 -0.30 -6.04
C PHE A 205 -13.51 0.40 -4.97
N ILE A 206 -13.00 1.56 -5.35
CA ILE A 206 -12.35 2.54 -4.48
C ILE A 206 -13.23 3.78 -4.52
N PHE A 207 -13.74 4.17 -3.37
CA PHE A 207 -14.55 5.38 -3.22
C PHE A 207 -13.65 6.52 -2.75
N LEU A 208 -13.81 7.66 -3.39
CA LEU A 208 -13.05 8.88 -3.09
C LEU A 208 -13.83 9.77 -2.13
N SER A 209 -13.17 10.78 -1.58
CA SER A 209 -13.75 11.77 -0.68
C SER A 209 -14.61 12.81 -1.36
N GLU A 210 -14.42 13.01 -2.67
CA GLU A 210 -15.09 14.01 -3.47
C GLU A 210 -15.60 13.41 -4.77
N ASN A 211 -16.70 13.96 -5.29
CA ASN A 211 -17.21 13.65 -6.62
C ASN A 211 -16.75 14.74 -7.62
N ASP A 212 -15.55 14.54 -8.17
CA ASP A 212 -14.93 15.40 -9.17
C ASP A 212 -14.15 14.53 -10.18
N PRO A 213 -14.58 14.47 -11.45
CA PRO A 213 -13.93 13.67 -12.49
C PRO A 213 -12.43 13.93 -12.69
N VAL A 214 -11.99 15.19 -12.59
CA VAL A 214 -10.58 15.56 -12.78
C VAL A 214 -9.75 15.04 -11.61
N LYS A 215 -10.24 15.25 -10.38
CA LYS A 215 -9.58 14.75 -9.17
C LYS A 215 -9.52 13.22 -9.14
N ALA A 216 -10.60 12.55 -9.56
CA ALA A 216 -10.64 11.09 -9.66
C ALA A 216 -9.65 10.53 -10.69
N GLN A 217 -9.54 11.16 -11.87
CA GLN A 217 -8.52 10.78 -12.86
C GLN A 217 -7.10 10.93 -12.30
N ASN A 218 -6.83 12.01 -11.58
CA ASN A 218 -5.53 12.22 -10.95
C ASN A 218 -5.24 11.19 -9.85
N ALA A 219 -6.22 10.90 -8.98
CA ALA A 219 -6.11 9.84 -7.98
C ALA A 219 -5.82 8.48 -8.62
N CYS A 220 -6.49 8.15 -9.73
CA CYS A 220 -6.25 6.92 -10.48
C CYS A 220 -4.81 6.84 -11.02
N ARG A 221 -4.27 7.94 -11.56
CA ARG A 221 -2.88 8.00 -12.03
C ARG A 221 -1.89 7.82 -10.89
N VAL A 222 -2.11 8.51 -9.76
CA VAL A 222 -1.29 8.38 -8.54
C VAL A 222 -1.24 6.92 -8.09
N LEU A 223 -2.39 6.26 -7.96
CA LEU A 223 -2.43 4.86 -7.50
C LEU A 223 -1.73 3.92 -8.49
N ASN A 224 -1.92 4.11 -9.80
CA ASN A 224 -1.21 3.31 -10.81
C ASN A 224 0.32 3.55 -10.79
N ILE A 225 0.79 4.74 -10.43
CA ILE A 225 2.23 5.01 -10.28
C ILE A 225 2.76 4.41 -8.98
N ALA A 226 2.04 4.55 -7.87
CA ALA A 226 2.50 4.09 -6.55
C ALA A 226 2.45 2.56 -6.37
N PHE A 227 1.54 1.88 -7.10
CA PHE A 227 1.40 0.42 -7.11
C PHE A 227 1.88 -0.21 -8.42
N GLY A 228 2.21 0.60 -9.43
CA GLY A 228 2.78 0.15 -10.68
C GLY A 228 4.11 -0.55 -10.44
N LYS A 229 4.31 -1.69 -11.12
CA LYS A 229 5.57 -2.44 -11.11
C LYS A 229 6.49 -1.96 -12.22
#